data_AF-A0A2V9CTX0-F1
#
_entry.id   AF-A0A2V9CTX0-F1
#
_cell.length_a   1.000
_cell.length_b   1.000
_cell.length_c   1.000
_cell.angle_alpha   90.00
_cell.angle_beta   90.00
_cell.angle_gamma   90.00
#
_symmetry.space_group_name_H-M   'P 1'
#
loop_
_entity.id
_entity.type
_entity.pdbx_description
1 polymer ?
#
loop_
_entity_poly.entity_id
_entity_poly.type
_entity_poly.pdbx_seq_one_letter_code
_entity_poly.pdbx_strand_id
1 'polypeptide(L)'
;MSPQAAVQPAKVPVSVKQSTTSDVFDRIQQTYDSISRRAFEIFDNNGRWFGRDLEDWFRAESELLHPIHLEMTESDDNLTVRAEVPGFSANELVINVEPNKLTIVGKHEAQEERKKAKTIYSERCAKEVLRVVYLPAEVDSSKASAALKDGILNIELPKAAHAKTVRIEPKAV
;
A
#
# COMPACT_ATOMS: atom_id res chain seq x y z
N MET A 1 28.76 -43.27 -9.61
CA MET A 1 28.88 -41.82 -9.91
C MET A 1 27.49 -41.22 -9.78
N SER A 2 27.21 -40.56 -8.65
CA SER A 2 25.91 -39.95 -8.38
C SER A 2 25.99 -38.45 -8.72
N PRO A 3 25.06 -37.88 -9.49
CA PRO A 3 25.10 -36.46 -9.80
C PRO A 3 24.64 -35.63 -8.60
N GLN A 4 25.49 -34.68 -8.24
CA GLN A 4 25.37 -33.72 -7.15
C GLN A 4 24.28 -32.69 -7.52
N ALA A 5 23.23 -32.59 -6.70
CA ALA A 5 22.19 -31.59 -6.86
C ALA A 5 22.76 -30.20 -6.62
N ALA A 6 22.79 -29.38 -7.67
CA ALA A 6 23.15 -27.97 -7.60
C ALA A 6 22.07 -27.19 -6.83
N VAL A 7 22.42 -26.74 -5.63
CA VAL A 7 21.66 -25.76 -4.88
C VAL A 7 21.77 -24.43 -5.61
N GLN A 8 20.66 -23.94 -6.16
CA GLN A 8 20.59 -22.60 -6.75
C GLN A 8 20.64 -21.54 -5.64
N PRO A 9 21.41 -20.45 -5.78
CA PRO A 9 21.48 -19.41 -4.77
C PRO A 9 20.13 -18.65 -4.70
N ALA A 10 19.65 -18.46 -3.48
CA ALA A 10 18.47 -17.65 -3.18
C ALA A 10 18.59 -16.25 -3.82
N LYS A 11 17.51 -15.82 -4.49
CA LYS A 11 17.39 -14.47 -5.06
C LYS A 11 17.55 -13.43 -3.95
N VAL A 12 18.51 -12.53 -4.16
CA VAL A 12 18.81 -11.35 -3.34
C VAL A 12 17.54 -10.50 -3.16
N PRO A 13 17.25 -9.98 -1.95
CA PRO A 13 16.14 -9.06 -1.75
C PRO A 13 16.38 -7.79 -2.58
N VAL A 14 15.39 -7.40 -3.37
CA VAL A 14 15.44 -6.17 -4.18
C VAL A 14 15.49 -4.99 -3.21
N SER A 15 16.60 -4.24 -3.22
CA SER A 15 16.74 -3.03 -2.42
C SER A 15 15.65 -2.03 -2.77
N VAL A 16 14.84 -1.69 -1.76
CA VAL A 16 13.85 -0.61 -1.81
C VAL A 16 14.59 0.70 -2.13
N LYS A 17 14.19 1.39 -3.20
CA LYS A 17 14.64 2.78 -3.40
C LYS A 17 13.97 3.63 -2.32
N GLN A 18 14.76 4.28 -1.48
CA GLN A 18 14.24 5.26 -0.53
C GLN A 18 13.67 6.43 -1.35
N SER A 19 12.35 6.50 -1.48
CA SER A 19 11.66 7.68 -2.03
C SER A 19 11.75 8.82 -1.01
N THR A 20 11.87 10.05 -1.48
CA THR A 20 11.87 11.20 -0.56
C THR A 20 10.48 11.39 0.04
N THR A 21 10.40 11.97 1.24
CA THR A 21 9.12 12.26 1.91
C THR A 21 8.23 13.18 1.08
N SER A 22 8.82 14.08 0.28
CA SER A 22 8.10 14.90 -0.70
C SER A 22 7.43 14.06 -1.78
N ASP A 23 8.10 13.04 -2.34
CA ASP A 23 7.53 12.19 -3.39
C ASP A 23 6.27 11.45 -2.90
N VAL A 24 6.30 10.98 -1.65
CA VAL A 24 5.16 10.30 -1.01
C VAL A 24 4.00 11.28 -0.84
N PHE A 25 4.28 12.45 -0.29
CA PHE A 25 3.27 13.47 -0.04
C PHE A 25 2.60 13.92 -1.35
N ASP A 26 3.39 14.18 -2.39
CA ASP A 26 2.90 14.59 -3.70
C ASP A 26 1.98 13.53 -4.30
N ARG A 27 2.32 12.24 -4.20
CA ARG A 27 1.46 11.14 -4.67
C ARG A 27 0.15 11.04 -3.90
N ILE A 28 0.20 11.23 -2.58
CA ILE A 28 -1.00 11.24 -1.73
C ILE A 28 -1.89 12.42 -2.11
N GLN A 29 -1.33 13.62 -2.30
CA GLN A 29 -2.09 14.80 -2.73
C GLN A 29 -2.73 14.58 -4.10
N GLN A 30 -1.99 14.05 -5.08
CA GLN A 30 -2.54 13.71 -6.40
C GLN A 30 -3.69 12.72 -6.33
N THR A 31 -3.62 11.75 -5.41
CA THR A 31 -4.70 10.79 -5.18
C THR A 31 -5.92 11.49 -4.59
N TYR A 32 -5.74 12.32 -3.57
CA TYR A 32 -6.83 13.13 -2.98
C TYR A 32 -7.46 14.08 -3.98
N ASP A 33 -6.68 14.75 -4.82
CA ASP A 33 -7.18 15.64 -5.87
C ASP A 33 -8.03 14.88 -6.90
N SER A 34 -7.63 13.65 -7.23
CA SER A 34 -8.36 12.79 -8.16
C SER A 34 -9.69 12.34 -7.56
N ILE A 35 -9.70 11.93 -6.29
CA ILE A 35 -10.93 11.59 -5.54
C ILE A 35 -11.84 12.82 -5.43
N SER A 36 -11.29 13.97 -5.04
CA SER A 36 -12.04 15.22 -4.91
C SER A 36 -12.70 15.64 -6.22
N ARG A 37 -11.96 15.59 -7.33
CA ARG A 37 -12.49 15.88 -8.67
C ARG A 37 -13.64 14.93 -9.01
N ARG A 38 -13.45 13.64 -8.79
CA ARG A 38 -14.48 12.64 -9.11
C ARG A 38 -15.71 12.75 -8.22
N ALA A 39 -15.54 13.04 -6.93
CA ALA A 39 -16.63 13.28 -6.00
C ALA A 39 -17.45 14.50 -6.44
N PHE A 40 -16.79 15.58 -6.87
CA PHE A 40 -17.46 16.76 -7.41
C PHE A 40 -18.25 16.45 -8.69
N GLU A 41 -17.72 15.64 -9.60
CA GLU A 41 -18.46 15.19 -10.79
C GLU A 41 -19.71 14.37 -10.42
N ILE A 42 -19.59 13.48 -9.43
CA ILE A 42 -20.74 12.69 -8.93
C ILE A 42 -21.79 13.63 -8.32
N PHE A 43 -21.36 14.57 -7.49
CA PHE A 43 -22.22 15.60 -6.91
C PHE A 43 -22.99 16.40 -7.98
N ASP A 44 -22.30 16.85 -9.03
CA ASP A 44 -22.92 17.61 -10.12
C ASP A 44 -23.94 16.75 -10.90
N ASN A 45 -23.56 15.52 -11.25
CA ASN A 45 -24.44 14.58 -11.96
C ASN A 45 -25.67 14.15 -11.13
N ASN A 46 -25.55 14.16 -9.79
CA ASN A 46 -26.66 13.87 -8.88
C ASN A 46 -27.56 15.10 -8.61
N GLY A 47 -27.39 16.20 -9.36
CA GLY A 47 -28.22 17.41 -9.23
C GLY A 47 -27.83 18.30 -8.05
N ARG A 48 -26.57 18.22 -7.59
CA ARG A 48 -26.02 19.05 -6.51
C ARG A 48 -26.77 18.91 -5.17
N TRP A 49 -27.16 17.69 -4.83
CA TRP A 49 -27.86 17.43 -3.57
C TRP A 49 -26.89 17.52 -2.38
N PHE A 50 -27.04 18.59 -1.59
CA PHE A 50 -26.29 18.81 -0.35
C PHE A 50 -26.46 17.71 0.71
N GLY A 51 -25.42 17.48 1.52
CA GLY A 51 -25.45 16.52 2.63
C GLY A 51 -25.09 15.08 2.23
N ARG A 52 -24.69 14.88 0.97
CA ARG A 52 -24.16 13.61 0.44
C ARG A 52 -22.68 13.70 0.09
N ASP A 53 -21.99 14.76 0.49
CA ASP A 53 -20.59 15.01 0.15
C ASP A 53 -19.68 13.84 0.54
N LEU A 54 -19.94 13.23 1.70
CA LEU A 54 -19.22 12.05 2.18
C LEU A 54 -19.52 10.78 1.35
N GLU A 55 -20.77 10.60 0.92
CA GLU A 55 -21.18 9.47 0.08
C GLU A 55 -20.57 9.60 -1.32
N ASP A 56 -20.65 10.79 -1.91
CA ASP A 56 -20.06 11.09 -3.22
C ASP A 56 -18.53 10.92 -3.17
N TRP A 57 -17.89 11.28 -2.04
CA TRP A 57 -16.48 10.99 -1.77
C TRP A 57 -16.19 9.49 -1.73
N PHE A 58 -16.89 8.71 -0.91
CA PHE A 58 -16.64 7.26 -0.81
C PHE A 58 -16.91 6.54 -2.12
N ARG A 59 -17.92 6.98 -2.88
CA ARG A 59 -18.17 6.45 -4.22
C ARG A 59 -17.01 6.76 -5.16
N ALA A 60 -16.53 8.01 -5.18
CA ALA A 60 -15.37 8.39 -5.98
C ALA A 60 -14.13 7.57 -5.61
N GLU A 61 -13.87 7.38 -4.32
CA GLU A 61 -12.78 6.55 -3.81
C GLU A 61 -12.91 5.11 -4.32
N SER A 62 -14.11 4.51 -4.25
CA SER A 62 -14.35 3.14 -4.74
C SER A 62 -14.21 2.97 -6.26
N GLU A 63 -14.46 4.03 -7.03
CA GLU A 63 -14.30 4.02 -8.48
C GLU A 63 -12.84 4.18 -8.91
N LEU A 64 -12.02 4.88 -8.10
CA LEU A 64 -10.65 5.25 -8.45
C LEU A 64 -9.58 4.38 -7.80
N LEU A 65 -9.83 3.88 -6.58
CA LEU A 65 -8.87 3.11 -5.80
C LEU A 65 -9.15 1.62 -5.84
N HIS A 66 -8.10 0.85 -6.07
CA HIS A 66 -8.14 -0.59 -5.92
C HIS A 66 -8.02 -0.91 -4.42
N PRO A 67 -8.94 -1.71 -3.85
CA PRO A 67 -8.87 -2.07 -2.46
C PRO A 67 -7.62 -2.91 -2.20
N ILE A 68 -6.81 -2.52 -1.21
CA ILE A 68 -5.71 -3.33 -0.71
C ILE A 68 -6.21 -4.17 0.46
N HIS A 69 -6.25 -5.48 0.27
CA HIS A 69 -6.34 -6.42 1.38
C HIS A 69 -4.96 -6.60 2.00
N LEU A 70 -4.91 -6.60 3.33
CA LEU A 70 -3.65 -6.75 4.05
C LEU A 70 -3.83 -7.58 5.31
N GLU A 71 -2.75 -8.27 5.67
CA GLU A 71 -2.57 -9.01 6.91
C GLU A 71 -1.36 -8.45 7.64
N MET A 72 -1.47 -8.26 8.94
CA MET A 72 -0.36 -7.85 9.81
C MET A 72 -0.16 -8.89 10.89
N THR A 73 1.07 -9.37 11.04
CA THR A 73 1.48 -10.30 12.08
C THR A 73 2.57 -9.68 12.95
N GLU A 74 2.58 -10.06 14.23
CA GLU A 74 3.51 -9.55 15.22
C GLU A 74 4.31 -10.70 15.83
N SER A 75 5.62 -10.54 15.91
CA SER A 75 6.52 -11.31 16.77
C SER A 75 7.09 -10.41 17.86
N ASP A 76 7.95 -10.94 18.75
CA ASP A 76 8.51 -10.15 19.85
C ASP A 76 9.26 -8.90 19.35
N ASP A 77 10.06 -9.04 18.29
CA ASP A 77 10.98 -8.01 17.80
C ASP A 77 10.55 -7.39 16.45
N ASN A 78 9.49 -7.88 15.80
CA ASN A 78 9.15 -7.49 14.43
C ASN A 78 7.64 -7.41 14.18
N LEU A 79 7.24 -6.54 13.27
CA LEU A 79 5.94 -6.55 12.63
C LEU A 79 6.14 -6.92 11.15
N THR A 80 5.30 -7.81 10.63
CA THR A 80 5.30 -8.18 9.22
C THR A 80 3.95 -7.82 8.61
N VAL A 81 3.96 -7.08 7.50
CA VAL A 81 2.76 -6.70 6.76
C VAL A 81 2.78 -7.35 5.38
N ARG A 82 1.73 -8.07 5.04
CA ARG A 82 1.48 -8.62 3.71
C ARG A 82 0.31 -7.87 3.08
N ALA A 83 0.52 -7.26 1.92
CA ALA A 83 -0.49 -6.49 1.20
C ALA A 83 -0.66 -6.99 -0.24
N GLU A 84 -1.90 -7.17 -0.66
CA GLU A 84 -2.25 -7.55 -2.03
C GLU A 84 -2.27 -6.32 -2.94
N VAL A 85 -1.40 -6.30 -3.94
CA VAL A 85 -1.24 -5.21 -4.92
C VAL A 85 -1.07 -5.78 -6.34
N PRO A 86 -2.03 -6.57 -6.84
CA PRO A 86 -1.91 -7.22 -8.15
C PRO A 86 -1.84 -6.18 -9.27
N GLY A 87 -0.99 -6.45 -10.26
CA GLY A 87 -0.85 -5.61 -11.45
C GLY A 87 0.08 -4.40 -11.30
N PHE A 88 0.57 -4.10 -10.10
CA PHE A 88 1.57 -3.05 -9.89
C PHE A 88 2.99 -3.61 -9.99
N SER A 89 3.89 -2.86 -10.63
CA SER A 89 5.33 -3.13 -10.53
C SER A 89 5.97 -2.33 -9.39
N ALA A 90 7.14 -2.78 -8.92
CA ALA A 90 7.79 -2.20 -7.74
C ALA A 90 8.13 -0.70 -7.88
N ASN A 91 8.33 -0.20 -9.10
CA ASN A 91 8.57 1.22 -9.40
C ASN A 91 7.28 2.07 -9.44
N GLU A 92 6.11 1.44 -9.50
CA GLU A 92 4.82 2.13 -9.46
C GLU A 92 4.33 2.33 -8.03
N LEU A 93 4.85 1.55 -7.08
CA LEU A 93 4.55 1.63 -5.67
C LEU A 93 5.56 2.52 -4.93
N VAL A 94 5.04 3.30 -3.98
CA VAL A 94 5.79 4.08 -3.02
C VAL A 94 5.31 3.68 -1.63
N ILE A 95 6.27 3.32 -0.77
CA ILE A 95 6.02 2.81 0.57
C ILE A 95 6.71 3.77 1.54
N ASN A 96 5.94 4.32 2.46
CA ASN A 96 6.45 5.21 3.50
C ASN A 96 6.23 4.58 4.86
N VAL A 97 7.31 4.51 5.64
CA VAL A 97 7.31 3.96 6.99
C VAL A 97 7.68 5.06 7.98
N GLU A 98 6.72 5.42 8.80
CA GLU A 98 6.89 6.26 9.98
C GLU A 98 6.87 5.37 11.24
N PRO A 99 7.36 5.86 12.40
CA PRO A 99 7.45 5.04 13.60
C PRO A 99 6.16 4.31 13.98
N ASN A 100 4.99 4.91 13.75
CA ASN A 100 3.69 4.37 14.15
C ASN A 100 2.72 4.18 12.97
N LYS A 101 3.18 4.31 11.72
CA LYS A 101 2.30 4.34 10.55
C LYS A 101 3.00 3.85 9.29
N LEU A 102 2.29 3.01 8.54
CA LEU A 102 2.68 2.54 7.22
C LEU A 102 1.72 3.13 6.17
N THR A 103 2.29 3.69 5.11
CA THR A 103 1.55 4.15 3.93
C THR A 103 2.03 3.44 2.68
N ILE A 104 1.08 2.90 1.91
CA ILE A 104 1.30 2.31 0.59
C ILE A 104 0.50 3.15 -0.40
N VAL A 105 1.19 3.75 -1.38
CA VAL A 105 0.56 4.52 -2.45
C VAL A 105 1.11 4.10 -3.79
N GLY A 106 0.26 3.97 -4.80
CA GLY A 106 0.68 3.51 -6.11
C GLY A 106 -0.27 3.96 -7.20
N LYS A 107 0.28 4.15 -8.40
CA LYS A 107 -0.49 4.49 -9.58
C LYS A 107 0.04 3.71 -10.76
N HIS A 108 -0.83 2.92 -11.36
CA HIS A 108 -0.56 2.21 -12.60
C HIS A 108 -0.81 3.17 -13.75
N GLU A 109 0.25 3.64 -14.38
CA GLU A 109 0.13 4.42 -15.61
C GLU A 109 -0.32 3.47 -16.71
N ALA A 110 -1.57 3.59 -17.13
CA ALA A 110 -2.00 2.91 -18.33
C ALA A 110 -1.13 3.43 -19.47
N GLN A 111 -0.27 2.58 -20.01
CA GLN A 111 0.22 2.82 -21.36
C GLN A 111 -1.02 3.00 -22.22
N GLU A 112 -1.17 4.19 -22.80
CA GLU A 112 -1.94 4.35 -24.02
C GLU A 112 -1.25 3.47 -25.06
N GLU A 113 -1.50 2.17 -25.01
CA GLU A 113 -1.32 1.33 -26.17
C GLU A 113 -2.13 2.05 -27.24
N ARG A 114 -1.44 2.56 -28.27
CA ARG A 114 -2.03 2.96 -29.55
C ARG A 114 -2.75 1.74 -30.12
N LYS A 115 -3.91 1.40 -29.56
CA LYS A 115 -4.65 0.20 -29.90
C LYS A 115 -5.30 0.45 -31.24
N LYS A 116 -4.80 -0.25 -32.26
CA LYS A 116 -5.53 -0.48 -33.51
C LYS A 116 -6.84 -1.25 -33.30
N ALA A 117 -7.08 -1.76 -32.09
CA ALA A 117 -8.25 -2.55 -31.71
C ALA A 117 -9.21 -1.76 -30.80
N LYS A 118 -10.49 -1.83 -31.12
CA LYS A 118 -11.58 -1.26 -30.30
C LYS A 118 -11.78 -2.12 -29.05
N THR A 119 -11.65 -1.53 -27.87
CA THR A 119 -12.08 -2.17 -26.61
C THR A 119 -13.60 -2.35 -26.65
N ILE A 120 -14.07 -3.60 -26.65
CA ILE A 120 -15.51 -3.92 -26.67
C ILE A 120 -16.07 -4.03 -25.25
N TYR A 121 -15.24 -4.49 -24.30
CA TYR A 121 -15.60 -4.67 -22.90
C TYR A 121 -14.34 -4.63 -22.02
N SER A 122 -14.45 -4.11 -20.80
CA SER A 122 -13.34 -4.02 -19.84
C SER A 122 -13.88 -3.98 -18.42
N GLU A 123 -13.48 -4.96 -17.60
CA GLU A 123 -13.68 -4.96 -16.14
C GLU A 123 -12.41 -4.52 -15.39
N ARG A 124 -11.42 -3.97 -16.11
CA ARG A 124 -10.14 -3.55 -15.51
C ARG A 124 -10.40 -2.64 -14.32
N CYS A 125 -9.80 -3.00 -13.19
CA CYS A 125 -9.96 -2.29 -11.93
C CYS A 125 -9.38 -0.88 -11.96
N ALA A 126 -9.74 -0.12 -10.92
CA ALA A 126 -9.06 1.07 -10.44
C ALA A 126 -7.53 0.99 -10.60
N LYS A 127 -6.94 2.11 -11.02
CA LYS A 127 -5.52 2.21 -11.39
C LYS A 127 -4.64 2.77 -10.27
N GLU A 128 -5.26 3.18 -9.18
CA GLU A 128 -4.56 3.79 -8.06
C GLU A 128 -4.79 2.93 -6.82
N VAL A 129 -3.81 2.92 -5.92
CA VAL A 129 -3.93 2.30 -4.61
C VAL A 129 -3.48 3.31 -3.57
N LEU A 130 -4.21 3.40 -2.48
CA LEU A 130 -3.82 4.13 -1.29
C LEU A 130 -4.26 3.34 -0.07
N ARG A 131 -3.31 3.03 0.80
CA ARG A 131 -3.58 2.38 2.08
C ARG A 131 -2.72 2.99 3.15
N VAL A 132 -3.37 3.38 4.25
CA VAL A 132 -2.71 3.87 5.45
C VAL A 132 -3.10 2.96 6.61
N VAL A 133 -2.11 2.49 7.36
CA VAL A 133 -2.32 1.60 8.50
C VAL A 133 -1.50 2.12 9.68
N TYR A 134 -2.16 2.28 10.83
CA TYR A 134 -1.47 2.57 12.09
C TYR A 134 -0.86 1.29 12.65
N LEU A 135 0.39 1.38 13.08
CA LEU A 135 1.13 0.25 13.63
C LEU A 135 0.81 0.09 15.13
N PRO A 136 0.65 -1.15 15.61
CA PRO A 136 0.35 -1.41 17.03
C PRO A 136 1.56 -1.17 17.95
N ALA A 137 2.76 -1.04 17.39
CA ALA A 137 4.00 -0.75 18.09
C ALA A 137 4.87 0.20 17.27
N GLU A 138 5.76 0.92 17.94
CA GLU A 138 6.74 1.75 17.25
C GLU A 138 7.79 0.89 16.52
N VAL A 139 8.15 1.26 15.29
CA VAL A 139 9.13 0.56 14.45
C VAL A 139 10.35 1.41 14.14
N ASP A 140 11.49 0.76 13.93
CA ASP A 140 12.71 1.38 13.42
C ASP A 140 12.63 1.45 11.88
N SER A 141 12.08 2.56 11.38
CA SER A 141 11.90 2.77 9.93
C SER A 141 13.20 2.72 9.13
N SER A 142 14.36 2.97 9.76
CA SER A 142 15.67 2.89 9.09
C SER A 142 16.07 1.46 8.71
N LYS A 143 15.48 0.46 9.38
CA LYS A 143 15.72 -0.97 9.16
C LYS A 143 14.55 -1.67 8.46
N ALA A 144 13.51 -0.94 8.08
CA ALA A 144 12.39 -1.50 7.34
C ALA A 144 12.84 -2.03 5.97
N SER A 145 12.20 -3.11 5.52
CA SER A 145 12.44 -3.66 4.18
C SER A 145 11.13 -4.08 3.52
N ALA A 146 11.09 -4.08 2.20
CA ALA A 146 9.91 -4.48 1.44
C ALA A 146 10.30 -5.26 0.19
N ALA A 147 9.49 -6.27 -0.15
CA ALA A 147 9.67 -7.09 -1.33
C ALA A 147 8.33 -7.37 -2.01
N LEU A 148 8.26 -7.09 -3.31
CA LEU A 148 7.10 -7.39 -4.15
C LEU A 148 7.37 -8.69 -4.92
N LYS A 149 6.48 -9.67 -4.76
CA LYS A 149 6.54 -10.94 -5.49
C LYS A 149 5.13 -11.44 -5.79
N ASP A 150 4.88 -11.79 -7.05
CA ASP A 150 3.62 -12.39 -7.50
C ASP A 150 2.37 -11.58 -7.09
N GLY A 151 2.45 -10.24 -7.14
CA GLY A 151 1.37 -9.33 -6.75
C GLY A 151 1.21 -9.13 -5.23
N ILE A 152 2.09 -9.72 -4.43
CA ILE A 152 2.08 -9.61 -2.97
C ILE A 152 3.28 -8.79 -2.49
N LEU A 153 2.99 -7.69 -1.79
CA LEU A 153 3.97 -6.85 -1.14
C LEU A 153 4.17 -7.32 0.31
N ASN A 154 5.37 -7.80 0.61
CA ASN A 154 5.76 -8.22 1.96
C ASN A 154 6.67 -7.14 2.55
N ILE A 155 6.33 -6.63 3.74
CA ILE A 155 7.02 -5.53 4.41
C ILE A 155 7.43 -6.03 5.80
N GLU A 156 8.72 -5.93 6.10
CA GLU A 156 9.29 -6.26 7.39
C GLU A 156 9.61 -4.97 8.14
N LEU A 157 9.09 -4.85 9.36
CA LEU A 157 9.15 -3.65 10.18
C LEU A 157 9.69 -4.00 11.57
N PRO A 158 11.03 -3.93 11.78
CA PRO A 158 11.62 -4.20 13.08
C PRO A 158 11.09 -3.22 14.13
N LYS A 159 10.70 -3.72 15.30
CA LYS A 159 10.23 -2.87 16.41
C LYS A 159 11.37 -2.00 16.93
N ALA A 160 11.02 -0.80 17.39
CA ALA A 160 11.97 0.08 18.04
C ALA A 160 12.44 -0.51 19.37
N ALA A 161 13.71 -0.28 19.74
CA ALA A 161 14.33 -0.90 20.91
C ALA A 161 13.61 -0.59 22.25
N HIS A 162 12.94 0.56 22.33
CA HIS A 162 12.17 1.00 23.50
C HIS A 162 10.71 0.54 23.48
N ALA A 163 10.23 -0.09 22.41
CA ALA A 163 8.86 -0.57 22.25
C ALA A 163 8.63 -1.97 22.88
N LYS A 164 9.30 -2.28 24.01
CA LYS A 164 9.08 -3.56 24.70
C LYS A 164 7.79 -3.54 25.50
N THR A 165 6.88 -4.47 25.20
CA THR A 165 5.68 -4.71 26.00
C THR A 165 6.06 -5.18 27.40
N VAL A 166 5.60 -4.46 28.43
CA VAL A 166 5.76 -4.88 29.82
C VAL A 166 4.44 -5.46 30.32
N ARG A 167 4.44 -6.73 30.69
CA ARG A 167 3.31 -7.34 31.43
C ARG A 167 3.46 -6.96 32.91
N ILE A 168 2.40 -6.39 33.47
CA ILE A 168 2.31 -6.11 34.91
C ILE A 168 1.32 -7.07 35.55
N GLU A 169 1.71 -7.69 36.66
CA GLU A 169 0.80 -8.49 37.48
C GLU A 169 0.21 -7.62 38.60
N PRO A 170 -1.09 -7.72 38.89
CA PRO A 170 -1.70 -6.99 39.98
C PRO A 170 -1.19 -7.53 41.32
N LYS A 171 -0.85 -6.63 42.24
CA LYS A 171 -0.52 -6.99 43.62
C LYS A 171 -1.81 -7.08 44.43
N ALA A 172 -2.05 -8.23 45.06
CA ALA A 172 -3.15 -8.39 46.01
C ALA A 172 -2.91 -7.48 47.23
N VAL A 173 -3.95 -6.76 47.65
CA VAL A 173 -3.97 -5.88 48.83
C VAL A 173 -4.48 -6.66 50.04
#